data_AF-A0A7X9EB28-F1
#
_entry.id   AF-A0A7X9EB28-F1
#
_cell.length_a   1.000
_cell.length_b   1.000
_cell.length_c   1.000
_cell.angle_alpha   90.00
_cell.angle_beta   90.00
_cell.angle_gamma   90.00
#
_symmetry.space_group_name_H-M   'P 1'
#
loop_
_entity.id
_entity.type
_entity.pdbx_description
1 polymer ?
#
loop_
_entity_poly.entity_id
_entity_poly.type
_entity_poly.pdbx_seq_one_letter_code
_entity_poly.pdbx_strand_id
1 'polypeptide(L)'
;ISGINPSLYESATIDGANKFHQIIYITIPSILPTIVTLLILRTGSLLSVGFEKTLLMQVPATYSVSDVISTYVYRQGLVGGQFSYSTAVGLFNSLINLAFLVTSNYAARKFSEYSLW
;
A
#
# COMPACT_ATOMS: atom_id res chain seq x y z
N ILE A 1 20.03 0.30 4.73
CA ILE A 1 20.55 0.57 6.10
C ILE A 1 21.93 1.20 6.01
N SER A 2 22.79 0.74 5.10
CA SER A 2 24.11 1.32 4.75
C SER A 2 24.13 2.76 4.18
N GLY A 3 22.98 3.45 4.14
CA GLY A 3 22.90 4.86 3.73
C GLY A 3 22.86 5.84 4.91
N ILE A 4 22.69 5.33 6.14
CA ILE A 4 22.72 6.15 7.35
C ILE A 4 24.16 6.23 7.83
N ASN A 5 24.64 7.45 8.12
CA ASN A 5 26.00 7.67 8.59
C ASN A 5 26.25 6.89 9.91
N PRO A 6 27.25 5.99 9.97
CA PRO A 6 27.58 5.21 11.17
C PRO A 6 27.85 6.07 12.39
N SER A 7 28.37 7.29 12.19
CA SER A 7 28.66 8.25 13.25
C SER A 7 27.42 8.56 14.11
N LEU A 8 26.21 8.56 13.53
CA LEU A 8 24.97 8.80 14.29
C LEU A 8 24.69 7.70 15.32
N TYR A 9 25.01 6.44 14.98
CA TYR A 9 24.83 5.31 15.89
C TYR A 9 25.96 5.26 16.94
N GLU A 10 27.18 5.61 16.55
CA GLU A 10 28.32 5.70 17.47
C GLU A 10 28.11 6.80 18.51
N SER A 11 27.70 8.01 18.10
CA SER A 11 27.36 9.10 19.02
C SER A 11 26.23 8.72 19.97
N ALA A 12 25.14 8.13 19.45
CA ALA A 12 24.03 7.69 20.28
C ALA A 12 24.43 6.58 21.27
N THR A 13 25.39 5.73 20.91
CA THR A 13 25.93 4.71 21.82
C THR A 13 26.80 5.34 22.91
N ILE A 14 27.58 6.38 22.58
CA ILE A 14 28.35 7.18 23.55
C ILE A 14 27.41 7.90 24.53
N ASP A 15 26.25 8.37 24.06
CA ASP A 15 25.19 8.98 24.89
C ASP A 15 24.34 7.95 25.66
N GLY A 16 24.66 6.65 25.59
CA GLY A 16 23.99 5.59 26.35
C GLY A 16 22.65 5.11 25.76
N ALA A 17 22.33 5.43 24.50
CA ALA A 17 21.10 4.99 23.85
C ALA A 17 21.10 3.47 23.58
N ASN A 18 20.14 2.77 24.19
CA ASN A 18 19.91 1.34 23.93
C ASN A 18 19.41 1.11 22.48
N LYS A 19 19.57 -0.11 21.92
CA LYS A 19 19.21 -0.45 20.52
C LYS A 19 17.79 -0.05 20.14
N PHE A 20 16.83 -0.14 21.07
CA PHE A 20 15.45 0.29 20.84
C PHE A 20 15.33 1.80 20.60
N HIS A 21 16.09 2.61 21.36
CA HIS A 21 16.16 4.06 21.17
C HIS A 21 16.82 4.40 19.83
N GLN A 22 17.88 3.69 19.45
CA GLN A 22 18.52 3.88 18.14
C GLN A 22 17.54 3.58 16.99
N ILE A 23 16.68 2.57 17.13
CA ILE A 23 15.66 2.27 16.11
C ILE A 23 14.62 3.39 16.02
N ILE A 24 14.06 3.84 17.14
CA ILE A 24 12.97 4.82 17.14
C ILE A 24 13.45 6.23 16.76
N TYR A 25 14.61 6.65 17.24
CA TYR A 25 15.06 8.04 17.10
C TYR A 25 16.06 8.25 15.95
N ILE A 26 16.70 7.19 15.44
CA ILE A 26 17.68 7.29 14.35
C ILE A 26 17.16 6.56 13.13
N THR A 27 16.89 5.26 13.25
CA THR A 27 16.55 4.42 12.10
C THR A 27 15.21 4.82 11.48
N ILE A 28 14.12 4.86 12.26
CA ILE A 28 12.76 5.14 11.78
C ILE A 28 12.67 6.51 11.10
N PRO A 29 13.15 7.63 11.69
CA PRO A 29 13.10 8.94 11.05
C PRO A 29 13.95 9.00 9.78
N SER A 30 15.12 8.33 9.78
CA SER A 30 16.02 8.33 8.62
C SER A 30 15.48 7.56 7.41
N ILE A 31 14.69 6.49 7.63
CA ILE A 31 14.08 5.70 6.54
C ILE A 31 12.64 6.10 6.24
N LEU A 32 12.07 7.03 7.00
CA LEU A 32 10.71 7.53 6.85
C LEU A 32 10.39 7.97 5.41
N PRO A 33 11.27 8.69 4.67
CA PRO A 33 11.03 9.05 3.27
C PRO A 33 10.79 7.83 2.38
N THR A 34 11.58 6.77 2.59
CA THR A 34 11.49 5.53 1.82
C THR A 34 10.24 4.75 2.18
N ILE A 35 9.88 4.68 3.47
CA ILE A 35 8.63 4.03 3.92
C ILE A 35 7.42 4.72 3.29
N VAL A 36 7.37 6.05 3.34
CA VAL A 36 6.26 6.83 2.78
C VAL A 36 6.17 6.63 1.27
N THR A 37 7.30 6.66 0.55
CA THR A 37 7.33 6.41 -0.90
C THR A 37 6.82 5.02 -1.24
N LEU A 38 7.31 3.98 -0.54
CA LEU A 38 6.86 2.61 -0.74
C LEU A 38 5.39 2.42 -0.38
N LEU A 39 4.89 3.14 0.63
CA LEU A 39 3.49 3.10 1.05
C LEU A 39 2.57 3.70 -0.01
N ILE A 40 2.97 4.81 -0.64
CA ILE A 40 2.23 5.40 -1.77
C ILE A 40 2.18 4.41 -2.94
N LEU A 41 3.32 3.81 -3.30
CA LEU A 41 3.39 2.82 -4.38
C LEU A 41 2.56 1.56 -4.07
N ARG A 42 2.57 1.09 -2.82
CA ARG A 42 1.76 -0.05 -2.37
C ARG A 42 0.27 0.26 -2.38
N THR A 43 -0.13 1.48 -2.07
CA THR A 43 -1.55 1.87 -2.01
C THR A 43 -2.24 1.70 -3.36
N GLY A 44 -1.56 1.99 -4.48
CA GLY A 44 -2.10 1.74 -5.82
C GLY A 44 -2.36 0.26 -6.14
N SER A 45 -1.76 -0.67 -5.40
CA SER A 45 -1.99 -2.12 -5.52
C SER A 45 -2.99 -2.67 -4.51
N LEU A 46 -3.33 -1.94 -3.44
CA LEU A 46 -4.16 -2.47 -2.34
C LEU A 46 -5.57 -2.85 -2.80
N LEU A 47 -6.16 -2.11 -3.73
CA LEU A 47 -7.51 -2.41 -4.25
C LEU A 47 -7.54 -3.60 -5.22
N SER A 48 -6.39 -4.04 -5.73
CA SER A 48 -6.27 -5.29 -6.52
C SER A 48 -5.75 -6.47 -5.69
N VAL A 49 -5.27 -6.23 -4.46
CA VAL A 49 -4.76 -7.29 -3.59
C VAL A 49 -5.90 -8.24 -3.22
N GLY A 50 -5.70 -9.52 -3.55
CA GLY A 50 -6.61 -10.59 -3.15
C GLY A 50 -7.56 -11.05 -4.25
N PHE A 51 -7.67 -10.39 -5.41
CA PHE A 51 -8.50 -10.91 -6.50
C PHE A 51 -8.09 -12.33 -6.92
N GLU A 52 -6.81 -12.52 -7.26
CA GLU A 52 -6.30 -13.80 -7.73
C GLU A 52 -6.43 -14.89 -6.67
N LYS A 53 -6.06 -14.58 -5.42
CA LYS A 53 -6.13 -15.53 -4.31
C LYS A 53 -7.57 -15.90 -3.95
N THR A 54 -8.48 -14.93 -3.94
CA THR A 54 -9.89 -15.16 -3.64
C THR A 54 -10.61 -15.88 -4.78
N LEU A 55 -10.25 -15.63 -6.04
CA LEU A 55 -10.76 -16.36 -7.19
C LEU A 55 -10.33 -17.84 -7.14
N LEU A 56 -9.06 -18.11 -6.83
CA LEU A 56 -8.51 -19.47 -6.79
C LEU A 56 -9.00 -20.29 -5.58
N MET A 57 -9.30 -19.63 -4.46
CA MET A 57 -9.80 -20.28 -3.25
C MET A 57 -11.33 -20.29 -3.14
N GLN A 58 -12.07 -19.75 -4.11
CA GLN A 58 -13.53 -19.74 -4.09
C GLN A 58 -14.08 -21.16 -4.33
N VAL A 59 -14.83 -21.68 -3.37
CA VAL A 59 -15.55 -22.96 -3.44
C VAL A 59 -17.03 -22.65 -3.13
N PRO A 60 -18.04 -23.34 -3.70
CA PRO A 60 -19.46 -23.02 -3.49
C PRO A 60 -19.88 -22.80 -2.03
N ALA A 61 -19.24 -23.49 -1.08
CA ALA A 61 -19.49 -23.34 0.36
C ALA A 61 -18.95 -22.03 0.98
N THR A 62 -17.95 -21.39 0.36
CA THR A 62 -17.31 -20.15 0.87
C THR A 62 -17.76 -18.89 0.12
N TYR A 63 -18.65 -19.01 -0.86
CA TYR A 63 -19.12 -17.88 -1.69
C TYR A 63 -19.70 -16.73 -0.87
N SER A 64 -20.48 -17.01 0.18
CA SER A 64 -21.12 -15.97 0.99
C SER A 64 -20.14 -15.04 1.73
N VAL A 65 -18.90 -15.50 1.95
CA VAL A 65 -17.86 -14.75 2.70
C VAL A 65 -16.68 -14.36 1.81
N SER A 66 -16.52 -15.06 0.68
CA SER A 66 -15.38 -14.91 -0.24
C SER A 66 -15.74 -14.11 -1.50
N ASP A 67 -16.97 -13.63 -1.63
CA ASP A 67 -17.34 -12.76 -2.75
C ASP A 67 -16.89 -11.33 -2.46
N VAL A 68 -15.92 -10.87 -3.24
CA VAL A 68 -15.42 -9.49 -3.22
C VAL A 68 -15.83 -8.85 -4.53
N ILE A 69 -15.91 -7.51 -4.55
CA ILE A 69 -16.31 -6.73 -5.74
C ILE A 69 -15.55 -7.22 -6.99
N SER A 70 -14.25 -7.51 -6.85
CA SER A 70 -13.38 -8.00 -7.93
C SER A 70 -13.81 -9.36 -8.51
N THR A 71 -14.24 -10.32 -7.68
CA THR A 71 -14.70 -11.65 -8.15
C THR A 71 -16.10 -11.59 -8.76
N TYR A 72 -16.99 -10.75 -8.24
CA TYR A 72 -18.31 -10.52 -8.83
C TYR A 72 -18.24 -9.88 -10.23
N VAL A 73 -17.40 -8.85 -10.37
CA VAL A 73 -17.18 -8.13 -11.64
C VAL A 73 -16.54 -9.05 -12.69
N TYR A 74 -15.59 -9.89 -12.29
CA TYR A 74 -15.03 -10.92 -13.17
C TYR A 74 -16.11 -11.90 -13.65
N ARG A 75 -16.99 -12.35 -12.76
CA ARG A 75 -18.06 -13.30 -13.07
C ARG A 75 -19.08 -12.69 -14.05
N GLN A 76 -19.66 -11.53 -13.75
CA GLN A 76 -20.64 -10.93 -14.67
C GLN A 76 -20.01 -10.37 -15.95
N GLY A 77 -18.80 -9.85 -15.84
CA GLY A 77 -18.08 -9.24 -16.95
C GLY A 77 -17.56 -10.21 -17.97
N LEU A 78 -16.72 -11.14 -17.51
CA LEU A 78 -15.97 -12.06 -18.36
C LEU A 78 -16.72 -13.38 -18.58
N VAL A 79 -17.38 -13.93 -17.56
CA VAL A 79 -18.13 -15.19 -17.68
C VAL A 79 -19.55 -14.95 -18.21
N GLY A 80 -20.21 -13.87 -17.77
CA GLY A 80 -21.55 -13.48 -18.19
C GLY A 80 -21.62 -12.66 -19.49
N GLY A 81 -20.47 -12.33 -20.10
CA GLY A 81 -20.38 -11.58 -21.36
C GLY A 81 -20.71 -10.08 -21.25
N GLN A 82 -20.88 -9.52 -20.04
CA GLN A 82 -21.18 -8.11 -19.83
C GLN A 82 -19.91 -7.26 -19.73
N PHE A 83 -19.12 -7.19 -20.80
CA PHE A 83 -17.85 -6.46 -20.82
C PHE A 83 -17.98 -4.99 -20.45
N SER A 84 -19.02 -4.29 -20.93
CA SER A 84 -19.27 -2.88 -20.60
C SER A 84 -19.43 -2.62 -19.11
N TYR A 85 -20.08 -3.54 -18.38
CA TYR A 85 -20.25 -3.44 -16.93
C TYR A 85 -18.91 -3.61 -16.21
N SER A 86 -18.11 -4.59 -16.64
CA SER A 86 -16.78 -4.83 -16.06
C SER A 86 -15.82 -3.68 -16.29
N THR A 87 -15.81 -3.11 -17.50
CA THR A 87 -15.01 -1.93 -17.80
C THR A 87 -15.43 -0.72 -16.97
N ALA A 88 -16.74 -0.48 -16.78
CA ALA A 88 -17.23 0.62 -15.95
C ALA A 88 -16.80 0.47 -14.48
N VAL A 89 -16.87 -0.74 -13.93
CA VAL A 89 -16.42 -0.99 -12.55
C VAL A 89 -14.89 -0.90 -12.44
N GLY A 90 -14.15 -1.35 -13.45
CA GLY A 90 -12.70 -1.14 -13.54
C GLY A 90 -12.32 0.35 -13.52
N LEU A 91 -13.02 1.19 -14.31
CA LEU A 91 -12.81 2.63 -14.35
C LEU A 91 -13.11 3.29 -12.98
N PHE A 92 -14.20 2.88 -12.33
CA PHE A 92 -14.55 3.37 -10.99
C PHE A 92 -13.47 2.98 -9.96
N ASN A 93 -12.95 1.76 -10.03
CA ASN A 93 -11.86 1.32 -9.16
C ASN A 93 -10.57 2.13 -9.41
N SER A 94 -10.25 2.46 -10.68
CA SER A 94 -9.12 3.33 -11.01
C SER A 94 -9.29 4.74 -10.43
N LEU A 95 -10.50 5.31 -10.47
CA LEU A 95 -10.80 6.61 -9.86
C LEU A 95 -10.60 6.59 -8.34
N ILE A 96 -11.04 5.54 -7.65
CA ILE A 96 -10.83 5.39 -6.20
C ILE A 96 -9.33 5.26 -5.89
N ASN A 97 -8.60 4.43 -6.65
CA ASN A 97 -7.15 4.30 -6.50
C ASN A 97 -6.44 5.65 -6.69
N LEU A 98 -6.85 6.41 -7.70
CA LEU A 98 -6.31 7.75 -7.96
C LEU A 98 -6.60 8.70 -6.79
N ALA A 99 -7.82 8.70 -6.27
CA ALA A 99 -8.18 9.49 -5.09
C ALA A 99 -7.33 9.11 -3.87
N PHE A 100 -7.14 7.82 -3.59
CA PHE A 100 -6.28 7.33 -2.50
C PHE A 100 -4.80 7.70 -2.69
N LEU A 101 -4.32 7.66 -3.94
CA LEU A 101 -2.95 8.04 -4.26
C LEU A 101 -2.74 9.54 -4.03
N VAL A 102 -3.66 10.38 -4.51
CA VAL A 102 -3.60 11.83 -4.32
C VAL A 102 -3.69 12.19 -2.85
N THR A 103 -4.62 11.60 -2.08
CA THR A 103 -4.73 11.86 -0.64
C THR A 103 -3.52 11.38 0.13
N SER A 104 -2.96 10.21 -0.19
CA SER A 104 -1.73 9.70 0.43
C SER A 104 -0.52 10.56 0.10
N ASN A 105 -0.40 11.03 -1.15
CA ASN A 105 0.67 11.94 -1.56
C ASN A 105 0.53 13.32 -0.88
N TYR A 106 -0.70 13.82 -0.74
CA TYR A 106 -0.97 15.05 -0.02
C TYR A 106 -0.67 14.93 1.47
N ALA A 107 -1.05 13.82 2.11
CA ALA A 107 -0.70 13.52 3.50
C ALA A 107 0.82 13.41 3.67
N ALA A 108 1.51 12.72 2.76
CA ALA A 108 2.97 12.64 2.74
C ALA A 108 3.59 14.05 2.73
N ARG A 109 3.18 14.92 1.81
CA ARG A 109 3.64 16.32 1.72
C ARG A 109 3.40 17.14 2.99
N LYS A 110 2.33 16.85 3.73
CA LYS A 110 1.96 17.61 4.94
C LYS A 110 2.69 17.14 6.19
N PHE A 111 2.98 15.84 6.30
CA PHE A 111 3.62 15.24 7.48
C PHE A 111 5.11 14.97 7.30
N SER A 112 5.60 15.04 6.07
CA SER A 112 6.97 14.71 5.68
C SER A 112 7.39 15.74 4.64
N GLU A 113 8.53 16.41 4.82
CA GLU A 113 9.11 17.28 3.77
C GLU A 113 9.51 16.48 2.50
N TYR A 114 9.35 15.16 2.55
CA TYR A 114 9.69 14.21 1.52
C TYR A 114 8.45 13.85 0.70
N SER A 115 8.21 14.68 -0.30
CA SER A 115 7.22 14.54 -1.35
C SER A 115 7.79 13.75 -2.53
N LEU A 116 6.94 13.03 -3.28
CA LEU A 116 7.34 12.47 -4.59
C LEU A 116 7.55 13.55 -5.67
N TRP A 117 7.20 14.81 -5.38
CA TRP A 117 7.31 16.00 -6.24
C TRP A 117 7.62 17.27 -5.46
#